data_AF-A0A538QJ10-F1
#
_entry.id   AF-A0A538QJ10-F1
#
_cell.length_a   1.000
_cell.length_b   1.000
_cell.length_c   1.000
_cell.angle_alpha   90.00
_cell.angle_beta   90.00
_cell.angle_gamma   90.00
#
_symmetry.space_group_name_H-M   'P 1'
#
loop_
_entity.id
_entity.type
_entity.pdbx_description
1 polymer ?
#
loop_
_entity_poly.entity_id
_entity_poly.type
_entity_poly.pdbx_seq_one_letter_code
_entity_poly.pdbx_strand_id
1 'polypeptide(L)'
;MPEPPTSTTLPSLEGRSGSESSVASDWAVIILHTPVRTLVSCRFDLVFRLRFGRVAGADGDVALDDPKLSRHHATITRVGVIVEIRDHDSLPHPSGNGSPSKRWP
;
A
#
# COMPACT_ATOMS: atom_id res chain seq x y z
N MET A 1 -59.56 -6.64 21.11
CA MET A 1 -58.11 -6.89 21.28
C MET A 1 -57.86 -8.34 20.90
N PRO A 2 -56.84 -8.68 20.07
CA PRO A 2 -55.44 -8.20 20.08
C PRO A 2 -54.98 -7.51 18.76
N GLU A 3 -54.35 -6.33 18.83
CA GLU A 3 -52.90 -5.98 18.69
C GLU A 3 -52.48 -5.57 17.25
N PRO A 4 -52.02 -4.31 17.01
CA PRO A 4 -51.57 -3.82 15.70
C PRO A 4 -50.12 -4.24 15.40
N PRO A 5 -49.71 -4.33 14.12
CA PRO A 5 -48.35 -4.71 13.76
C PRO A 5 -47.33 -3.65 14.21
N THR A 6 -46.32 -4.12 14.94
CA THR A 6 -45.17 -3.36 15.41
C THR A 6 -44.42 -2.74 14.24
N SER A 7 -44.45 -1.41 14.13
CA SER A 7 -43.53 -0.66 13.27
C SER A 7 -42.10 -0.93 13.71
N THR A 8 -41.38 -1.77 12.96
CA THR A 8 -39.93 -1.90 13.07
C THR A 8 -39.30 -0.66 12.46
N THR A 9 -39.23 0.41 13.25
CA THR A 9 -38.37 1.55 12.98
C THR A 9 -36.93 1.09 13.12
N LEU A 10 -36.23 0.93 12.00
CA LEU A 10 -34.77 0.76 12.01
C LEU A 10 -34.14 2.04 12.61
N PRO A 11 -33.16 1.92 13.52
CA PRO A 11 -32.51 3.09 14.08
C PRO A 11 -31.77 3.87 12.99
N SER A 12 -32.05 5.18 12.94
CA SER A 12 -31.28 6.18 12.19
C SER A 12 -29.80 6.05 12.57
N LEU A 13 -28.95 5.70 11.62
CA LEU A 13 -27.50 5.65 11.82
C LEU A 13 -26.92 7.07 11.68
N GLU A 14 -27.37 7.98 12.52
CA GLU A 14 -26.75 9.29 12.68
C GLU A 14 -25.74 9.22 13.83
N GLY A 15 -24.45 9.26 13.45
CA GLY A 15 -23.40 9.76 14.33
C GLY A 15 -22.58 8.72 15.06
N ARG A 16 -21.51 8.25 14.40
CA ARG A 16 -20.16 8.14 15.01
C ARG A 16 -19.13 8.14 13.89
N SER A 17 -18.49 9.28 13.65
CA SER A 17 -17.30 9.73 14.38
C SER A 17 -16.06 9.17 13.72
N GLY A 18 -15.39 10.04 12.96
CA GLY A 18 -14.14 9.76 12.27
C GLY A 18 -14.36 9.39 10.80
N SER A 19 -14.82 10.34 9.99
CA SER A 19 -14.20 10.43 8.67
C SER A 19 -12.73 10.70 8.95
N GLU A 20 -11.93 9.65 9.04
CA GLU A 20 -10.57 9.73 8.57
C GLU A 20 -10.73 10.29 7.17
N SER A 21 -10.54 11.61 7.06
CA SER A 21 -10.39 12.29 5.80
C SER A 21 -9.28 11.51 5.13
N SER A 22 -9.66 10.55 4.28
CA SER A 22 -8.75 9.90 3.35
C SER A 22 -8.20 11.08 2.60
N VAL A 23 -7.00 11.51 3.00
CA VAL A 23 -6.27 12.52 2.28
C VAL A 23 -6.05 11.83 0.95
N ALA A 24 -6.94 12.13 0.00
CA ALA A 24 -6.97 11.45 -1.29
C ALA A 24 -5.56 11.60 -1.83
N SER A 25 -4.80 10.51 -1.79
CA SER A 25 -3.42 10.58 -2.18
C SER A 25 -3.45 10.67 -3.69
N ASP A 26 -3.02 11.80 -4.24
CA ASP A 26 -2.87 11.97 -5.69
C ASP A 26 -1.97 10.87 -6.28
N TRP A 27 -1.10 10.31 -5.46
CA TRP A 27 -0.17 9.25 -5.80
C TRP A 27 -0.63 7.91 -5.26
N ALA A 28 -0.51 6.89 -6.09
CA ALA A 28 -0.69 5.52 -5.68
C ALA A 28 0.21 4.58 -6.46
N VAL A 29 0.42 3.41 -5.88
CA VAL A 29 1.09 2.29 -6.50
C VAL A 29 0.04 1.25 -6.86
N ILE A 30 0.05 0.79 -8.11
CA ILE A 30 -0.84 -0.26 -8.60
C ILE A 30 0.02 -1.49 -8.87
N ILE A 31 -0.38 -2.63 -8.32
CA ILE A 31 0.29 -3.90 -8.60
C ILE A 31 -0.22 -4.44 -9.92
N LEU A 32 0.64 -4.45 -10.94
CA LEU A 32 0.29 -4.97 -12.26
C LEU A 32 0.47 -6.49 -12.36
N HIS A 33 1.44 -7.04 -11.63
CA HIS A 33 1.77 -8.46 -11.68
C HIS A 33 2.41 -8.94 -10.38
N THR A 34 1.97 -10.10 -9.89
CA THR A 34 2.49 -10.80 -8.72
C THR A 34 1.95 -12.25 -8.72
N PRO A 35 2.67 -13.22 -8.15
CA PRO A 35 2.12 -14.56 -7.91
C PRO A 35 0.88 -14.56 -7.00
N VAL A 36 0.71 -13.55 -6.15
CA VAL A 36 -0.46 -13.40 -5.26
C VAL A 36 -1.61 -12.74 -6.02
N ARG A 37 -2.46 -13.55 -6.65
CA ARG A 37 -3.53 -13.06 -7.55
C ARG A 37 -4.48 -12.04 -6.92
N THR A 38 -4.72 -12.11 -5.62
CA THR A 38 -5.59 -11.17 -4.90
C THR A 38 -5.03 -9.76 -4.83
N LEU A 39 -3.73 -9.57 -5.10
CA LEU A 39 -3.08 -8.27 -5.10
C LEU A 39 -2.98 -7.64 -6.49
N VAL A 40 -3.23 -8.38 -7.56
CA VAL A 40 -3.23 -7.80 -8.91
C VAL A 40 -4.34 -6.75 -9.02
N SER A 41 -4.00 -5.60 -9.58
CA SER A 41 -4.85 -4.41 -9.67
C SER A 41 -5.19 -3.76 -8.32
N CYS A 42 -4.64 -4.23 -7.19
CA CYS A 42 -4.74 -3.50 -5.94
C CYS A 42 -4.00 -2.16 -6.04
N ARG A 43 -4.66 -1.13 -5.54
CA ARG A 43 -4.15 0.23 -5.41
C ARG A 43 -3.73 0.46 -3.96
N PHE A 44 -2.52 0.95 -3.77
CA PHE A 44 -1.99 1.38 -2.48
C PHE A 44 -1.74 2.88 -2.53
N ASP A 45 -2.39 3.63 -1.65
CA ASP A 45 -2.18 5.07 -1.57
C ASP A 45 -0.77 5.37 -1.07
N LEU A 46 -0.04 6.21 -1.81
CA LEU A 46 1.32 6.61 -1.48
C LEU A 46 1.29 7.95 -0.75
N VAL A 47 0.96 7.89 0.55
CA VAL A 47 0.93 9.08 1.42
C VAL A 47 2.35 9.61 1.64
N PHE A 48 3.27 8.74 2.10
CA PHE A 48 4.67 9.10 2.34
C PHE A 48 5.64 7.98 1.92
N ARG A 49 5.36 6.74 2.31
CA ARG A 49 6.26 5.61 2.07
C ARG A 49 5.48 4.31 1.97
N LEU A 50 5.90 3.44 1.05
CA LEU A 50 5.46 2.05 0.94
C LEU A 50 6.67 1.13 0.83
N ARG A 51 6.71 0.11 1.66
CA ARG A 51 7.75 -0.93 1.69
C ARG A 51 7.20 -2.23 1.08
N PHE A 52 7.88 -2.74 0.07
CA PHE A 52 7.54 -3.97 -0.62
C PHE A 52 8.51 -5.08 -0.26
N GLY A 53 7.99 -6.28 -0.05
CA GLY A 53 8.79 -7.45 0.23
C GLY A 53 8.00 -8.74 0.14
N ARG A 54 8.65 -9.85 0.47
CA ARG A 54 8.02 -11.18 0.44
C ARG A 54 7.01 -11.40 1.56
N VAL A 55 7.22 -10.81 2.74
CA VAL A 55 6.40 -11.04 3.94
C VAL A 55 5.77 -9.75 4.43
N ALA A 56 4.51 -9.82 4.85
CA ALA A 56 3.82 -8.74 5.56
C ALA A 56 4.22 -8.85 7.03
N GLY A 57 4.59 -7.72 7.64
CA GLY A 57 5.01 -7.69 9.03
C GLY A 57 5.32 -6.27 9.48
N ALA A 58 5.89 -6.14 10.68
CA ALA A 58 6.27 -4.82 11.23
C ALA A 58 7.13 -3.98 10.26
N ASP A 59 7.90 -4.67 9.41
CA ASP A 59 8.88 -4.06 8.51
C ASP A 59 8.44 -3.94 7.04
N GLY A 60 7.26 -4.46 6.66
CA GLY A 60 6.78 -4.47 5.27
C GLY A 60 5.31 -4.07 5.16
N ASP A 61 5.04 -3.05 4.34
CA ASP A 61 3.68 -2.50 4.17
C ASP A 61 2.88 -3.30 3.13
N VAL A 62 3.55 -3.83 2.11
CA VAL A 62 2.95 -4.66 1.06
C VAL A 62 3.75 -5.93 0.85
N ALA A 63 3.10 -7.07 1.07
CA ALA A 63 3.69 -8.39 0.87
C ALA A 63 3.26 -8.97 -0.47
N LEU A 64 4.22 -9.28 -1.33
CA LEU A 64 3.97 -9.82 -2.67
C LEU A 64 4.13 -11.35 -2.74
N ASP A 65 4.47 -12.00 -1.62
CA ASP A 65 4.73 -13.44 -1.45
C ASP A 65 5.33 -14.12 -2.70
N ASP A 66 6.44 -13.55 -3.18
CA ASP A 66 7.19 -14.08 -4.31
C ASP A 66 8.54 -14.58 -3.82
N PRO A 67 8.91 -15.85 -4.04
CA PRO A 67 10.19 -16.42 -3.60
C PRO A 67 11.41 -15.73 -4.19
N LYS A 68 11.27 -14.97 -5.28
CA LYS A 68 12.36 -14.19 -5.89
C LYS A 68 12.61 -12.85 -5.19
N LEU A 69 11.71 -12.43 -4.30
CA LEU A 69 11.85 -11.18 -3.55
C LEU A 69 12.44 -11.45 -2.16
N SER A 70 13.30 -10.54 -1.69
CA SER A 70 13.67 -10.53 -0.28
C SER A 70 12.52 -10.10 0.62
N ARG A 71 12.71 -10.36 1.92
CA ARG A 71 11.79 -9.90 2.97
C ARG A 71 11.61 -8.37 2.95
N HIS A 72 12.67 -7.63 2.63
CA HIS A 72 12.65 -6.19 2.39
C HIS A 72 13.26 -5.95 1.01
N HIS A 73 12.43 -5.96 -0.03
CA HIS A 73 12.92 -5.89 -1.40
C HIS A 73 13.07 -4.44 -1.86
N ALA A 74 12.02 -3.63 -1.72
CA ALA A 74 12.05 -2.26 -2.21
C ALA A 74 11.27 -1.29 -1.30
N THR A 75 11.57 -0.01 -1.45
CA THR A 75 10.82 1.07 -0.83
C THR A 75 10.51 2.12 -1.88
N ILE A 76 9.25 2.56 -1.90
CA ILE A 76 8.79 3.72 -2.67
C ILE A 76 8.51 4.83 -1.66
N THR A 77 9.16 5.97 -1.83
CA THR A 77 9.00 7.14 -0.95
C THR A 77 8.58 8.34 -1.77
N ARG A 78 7.61 9.10 -1.28
CA ARG A 78 7.20 10.39 -1.85
C ARG A 78 7.91 11.51 -1.12
N VAL A 79 8.60 12.36 -1.87
CA VAL A 79 9.26 13.58 -1.37
C VAL A 79 8.73 14.77 -2.17
N GLY A 80 7.63 15.36 -1.67
CA GLY A 80 6.91 16.42 -2.37
C GLY A 80 6.23 15.91 -3.65
N VAL A 81 6.68 16.42 -4.80
CA VAL A 81 6.22 15.99 -6.14
C VAL A 81 7.05 14.84 -6.72
N ILE A 82 8.14 14.47 -6.05
CA ILE A 82 9.08 13.45 -6.53
C ILE A 82 8.73 12.11 -5.89
N VAL A 83 8.78 11.05 -6.69
CA VAL A 83 8.74 9.66 -6.22
C VAL A 83 10.13 9.04 -6.34
N GLU A 84 10.64 8.54 -5.22
CA GLU A 84 11.91 7.82 -5.15
C GLU A 84 11.64 6.33 -4.96
N ILE A 85 12.27 5.50 -5.80
CA ILE A 85 12.21 4.04 -5.70
C ILE A 85 13.61 3.54 -5.31
N ARG A 86 13.70 2.82 -4.19
CA ARG A 86 14.95 2.22 -3.70
C ARG A 86 14.80 0.71 -3.63
N ASP A 87 15.69 0.01 -4.33
CA ASP A 87 15.88 -1.43 -4.21
C ASP A 87 16.90 -1.72 -3.09
N HIS A 88 16.57 -2.68 -2.22
CA HIS A 88 17.39 -3.13 -1.09
C HIS A 88 18.09 -4.47 -1.37
N ASP A 89 17.73 -5.17 -2.45
CA ASP A 89 18.38 -6.42 -2.89
C ASP A 89 19.57 -6.19 -3.82
N SER A 90 19.85 -4.94 -4.15
CA SER A 90 21.09 -4.51 -4.78
C SER A 90 22.27 -4.76 -3.83
N LEU A 91 22.74 -6.01 -3.73
CA LEU A 91 24.09 -6.29 -3.25
C LEU A 91 25.05 -5.41 -4.06
N PRO A 92 25.90 -4.58 -3.44
CA PRO A 92 26.96 -3.93 -4.18
C PRO A 92 27.84 -5.03 -4.76
N HIS A 93 27.83 -5.19 -6.09
CA HIS A 93 28.94 -5.85 -6.77
C HIS A 93 30.22 -5.14 -6.33
N PRO A 94 31.25 -5.84 -5.85
CA PRO A 94 32.50 -5.19 -5.48
C PRO A 94 33.10 -4.52 -6.72
N SER A 95 33.09 -3.19 -6.68
CA SER A 95 33.76 -2.20 -7.55
C SER A 95 33.36 -2.13 -9.03
N GLY A 96 32.55 -1.12 -9.36
CA GLY A 96 32.30 -0.71 -10.73
C GLY A 96 31.27 0.42 -10.89
N ASN A 97 31.40 1.50 -10.09
CA ASN A 97 30.79 2.82 -10.32
C ASN A 97 29.25 2.91 -10.56
N GLY A 98 28.51 3.31 -9.52
CA GLY A 98 27.21 3.99 -9.63
C GLY A 98 25.96 3.12 -9.47
N SER A 99 25.37 3.10 -8.27
CA SER A 99 24.02 2.57 -8.06
C SER A 99 22.98 3.47 -8.74
N PRO A 100 22.12 2.98 -9.65
CA PRO A 100 21.13 3.82 -10.30
C PRO A 100 19.96 4.09 -9.36
N SER A 101 19.98 5.25 -8.69
CA SER A 101 18.75 5.84 -8.13
C SER A 101 17.95 6.41 -9.29
N LYS A 102 16.93 5.69 -9.76
CA LYS A 102 16.08 6.17 -10.86
C LYS A 102 15.09 7.21 -10.31
N ARG A 103 15.42 8.49 -10.50
CA ARG A 103 14.57 9.64 -10.14
C ARG A 103 13.66 9.94 -11.34
N TRP A 104 12.35 9.89 -11.13
CA TRP A 104 11.38 10.30 -12.15
C TRP A 104 10.87 11.71 -11.82
N PRO A 105 10.79 12.61 -12.81
CA PRO A 105 10.20 13.94 -12.64
C PRO A 105 8.68 13.87 -12.45
#